data_AF-A0A0X3PM51-F1
#
_entry.id   AF-A0A0X3PM51-F1
#
_cell.length_a   1.000
_cell.length_b   1.000
_cell.length_c   1.000
_cell.angle_alpha   90.00
_cell.angle_beta   90.00
_cell.angle_gamma   90.00
#
_symmetry.space_group_name_H-M   'P 1'
#
loop_
_entity.id
_entity.type
_entity.pdbx_description
1 polymer ?
#
loop_
_entity_poly.entity_id
_entity_poly.type
_entity_poly.pdbx_seq_one_letter_code
_entity_poly.pdbx_strand_id
1 'polypeptide(L)'
;MTRVTNFSGSNDSTSSRRGTSQICEIEKRWRSAILKGDVPEISRLLSQSPELANWKDYITGNTALHYAAKVNDISLLRLLAGNYNADVECKNHGGLTPLHVAAQAASGEFVELIMSQFRANPAARDYSGRLPVSYLPETPSGENLKSKLAQSAPTIVWRDPGRHFALPDLINLHLH
;
A
#
# COMPACT_ATOMS: atom_id res chain seq x y z
N MET A 1 -45.96 -49.51 -2.25
CA MET A 1 -45.07 -48.55 -2.94
C MET A 1 -44.07 -48.02 -1.93
N THR A 2 -42.81 -48.01 -2.34
CA THR A 2 -41.58 -48.00 -1.53
C THR A 2 -41.07 -46.58 -1.26
N ARG A 3 -40.62 -46.28 -0.03
CA ARG A 3 -39.29 -45.68 0.32
C ARG A 3 -39.30 -45.26 1.80
N VAL A 4 -38.50 -45.81 2.73
CA VAL A 4 -37.02 -45.91 2.88
C VAL A 4 -36.47 -44.76 3.76
N THR A 5 -36.24 -45.13 5.03
CA THR A 5 -35.15 -44.83 5.98
C THR A 5 -34.52 -43.43 6.13
N ASN A 6 -34.49 -42.97 7.40
CA ASN A 6 -33.45 -42.27 8.16
C ASN A 6 -32.25 -41.65 7.42
N PHE A 7 -32.00 -40.37 7.72
CA PHE A 7 -30.64 -39.85 7.90
C PHE A 7 -30.51 -39.18 9.28
N SER A 8 -29.80 -39.90 10.15
CA SER A 8 -28.98 -39.38 11.23
C SER A 8 -27.98 -38.35 10.71
N GLY A 9 -27.64 -37.34 11.52
CA GLY A 9 -26.52 -36.47 11.16
C GLY A 9 -26.33 -35.31 12.12
N SER A 10 -25.89 -35.64 13.32
CA SER A 10 -25.27 -34.76 14.31
C SER A 10 -24.48 -33.60 13.69
N ASN A 11 -24.93 -32.36 13.90
CA ASN A 11 -24.03 -31.20 13.82
C ASN A 11 -23.33 -31.05 15.18
N ASP A 12 -22.42 -31.98 15.46
CA ASP A 12 -21.35 -31.74 16.41
C ASP A 12 -20.05 -31.70 15.62
N SER A 13 -19.48 -30.51 15.48
CA SER A 13 -18.09 -30.34 15.08
C SER A 13 -17.53 -29.13 15.80
N THR A 14 -17.32 -29.35 17.10
CA THR A 14 -16.15 -28.92 17.86
C THR A 14 -14.85 -28.93 17.03
N SER A 15 -14.63 -27.89 16.22
CA SER A 15 -13.36 -27.68 15.51
C SER A 15 -13.13 -26.20 15.23
N SER A 16 -12.85 -25.39 16.26
CA SER A 16 -12.05 -24.15 16.05
C SER A 16 -11.56 -23.51 17.36
N ARG A 17 -10.85 -24.25 18.22
CA ARG A 17 -9.95 -23.60 19.21
C ARG A 17 -8.48 -23.69 18.82
N ARG A 18 -8.12 -24.58 17.86
CA ARG A 18 -6.78 -24.66 17.28
C ARG A 18 -6.57 -23.69 16.11
N GLY A 19 -7.60 -23.47 15.30
CA GLY A 19 -7.53 -22.56 14.14
C GLY A 19 -7.32 -21.10 14.54
N THR A 20 -8.00 -20.61 15.58
CA THR A 20 -7.86 -19.24 16.08
C THR A 20 -6.47 -18.97 16.68
N SER A 21 -5.87 -19.96 17.34
CA SER A 21 -4.51 -19.85 17.86
C SER A 21 -3.49 -19.81 16.73
N GLN A 22 -3.62 -20.67 15.71
CA GLN A 22 -2.69 -20.71 14.58
C GLN A 22 -2.75 -19.41 13.76
N ILE A 23 -3.96 -18.88 13.53
CA ILE A 23 -4.20 -17.60 12.86
C ILE A 23 -3.56 -16.47 13.67
N CYS A 24 -3.82 -16.37 14.98
CA CYS A 24 -3.19 -15.34 15.81
C CYS A 24 -1.65 -15.43 15.83
N GLU A 25 -1.08 -16.65 15.80
CA GLU A 25 0.37 -16.83 15.77
C GLU A 25 1.00 -16.47 14.41
N ILE A 26 0.36 -16.79 13.28
CA ILE A 26 0.89 -16.40 11.97
C ILE A 26 0.84 -14.89 11.77
N GLU A 27 -0.21 -14.23 12.27
CA GLU A 27 -0.35 -12.76 12.24
C GLU A 27 0.75 -12.07 13.06
N LYS A 28 1.03 -12.57 14.27
CA LYS A 28 2.13 -12.05 15.11
C LYS A 28 3.48 -12.25 14.44
N ARG A 29 3.73 -13.43 13.85
CA ARG A 29 4.97 -13.73 13.13
C ARG A 29 5.14 -12.84 11.91
N TRP A 30 4.08 -12.70 11.11
CA TRP A 30 4.03 -11.82 9.95
C TRP A 30 4.36 -10.38 10.32
N ARG A 31 3.67 -9.84 11.33
CA ARG A 31 3.92 -8.49 11.84
C ARG A 31 5.36 -8.35 12.35
N SER A 32 5.86 -9.32 13.11
CA SER A 32 7.24 -9.27 13.60
C SER A 32 8.26 -9.33 12.47
N ALA A 33 8.02 -10.10 11.41
CA ALA A 33 8.93 -10.23 10.28
C ALA A 33 9.00 -8.91 9.48
N ILE A 34 7.84 -8.30 9.20
CA ILE A 34 7.77 -6.98 8.53
C ILE A 34 8.46 -5.90 9.34
N LEU A 35 8.17 -5.81 10.65
CA LEU A 35 8.76 -4.78 11.50
C LEU A 35 10.28 -4.92 11.63
N LYS A 36 10.81 -6.14 11.51
CA LYS A 36 12.25 -6.42 11.50
C LYS A 36 12.89 -6.25 10.11
N GLY A 37 12.10 -6.23 9.04
CA GLY A 37 12.61 -6.28 7.66
C GLY A 37 13.22 -7.64 7.29
N ASP A 38 12.76 -8.73 7.91
CA ASP A 38 13.29 -10.08 7.66
C ASP A 38 12.71 -10.63 6.35
N VAL A 39 13.30 -10.21 5.22
CA VAL A 39 12.88 -10.61 3.86
C VAL A 39 12.83 -12.14 3.68
N PRO A 40 13.81 -12.93 4.17
CA PRO A 40 13.73 -14.39 4.13
C PRO A 40 12.50 -14.96 4.85
N GLU A 41 12.21 -14.50 6.08
CA GLU A 41 11.05 -14.98 6.84
C GLU A 41 9.73 -14.55 6.19
N ILE A 42 9.67 -13.31 5.69
CA ILE A 42 8.53 -12.80 4.91
C ILE A 42 8.28 -13.67 3.68
N SER A 43 9.32 -13.99 2.92
CA SER A 43 9.23 -14.86 1.74
C SER A 43 8.75 -16.26 2.10
N ARG A 44 9.27 -16.83 3.20
CA ARG A 44 8.86 -18.14 3.71
C ARG A 44 7.39 -18.15 4.12
N LEU A 45 6.91 -17.11 4.79
CA LEU A 45 5.52 -16.97 5.21
C LEU A 45 4.58 -16.80 4.00
N LEU A 46 4.95 -15.96 3.03
CA LEU A 46 4.17 -15.76 1.81
C LEU A 46 4.10 -17.01 0.93
N SER A 47 5.17 -17.81 0.91
CA SER A 47 5.17 -19.10 0.21
C SER A 47 4.20 -20.11 0.82
N GLN A 48 3.88 -20.00 2.11
CA GLN A 48 2.86 -20.82 2.78
C GLN A 48 1.47 -20.20 2.66
N SER A 49 1.38 -18.87 2.74
CA SER A 49 0.13 -18.12 2.83
C SER A 49 0.26 -16.82 1.99
N PRO A 50 -0.04 -16.88 0.68
CA PRO A 50 0.11 -15.72 -0.22
C PRO A 50 -0.88 -14.58 0.11
N GLU A 51 -1.99 -14.89 0.77
CA GLU A 51 -2.97 -13.93 1.27
C GLU A 51 -2.39 -12.90 2.26
N LEU A 52 -1.25 -13.21 2.89
CA LEU A 52 -0.57 -12.31 3.81
C LEU A 52 -0.04 -11.03 3.14
N ALA A 53 0.19 -11.04 1.82
CA ALA A 53 0.73 -9.89 1.10
C ALA A 53 -0.16 -8.63 1.23
N ASN A 54 -1.48 -8.81 1.25
CA ASN A 54 -2.48 -7.74 1.34
C ASN A 54 -3.04 -7.57 2.76
N TRP A 55 -2.49 -8.31 3.72
CA TRP A 55 -2.97 -8.31 5.09
C TRP A 55 -2.72 -6.95 5.75
N LYS A 56 -3.74 -6.44 6.43
CA LYS A 56 -3.69 -5.14 7.11
C LYS A 56 -3.50 -5.33 8.59
N ASP A 57 -2.60 -4.57 9.17
CA ASP A 57 -2.42 -4.50 10.60
C ASP A 57 -3.69 -3.98 11.31
N TYR A 58 -4.08 -4.58 12.43
CA TYR A 58 -5.28 -4.16 13.16
C TYR A 58 -5.14 -2.79 13.86
N ILE A 59 -3.91 -2.34 14.15
CA ILE A 59 -3.69 -1.06 14.83
C ILE A 59 -3.78 0.09 13.83
N THR A 60 -3.07 -0.03 12.71
CA THR A 60 -2.88 1.08 11.76
C THR A 60 -3.55 0.87 10.40
N GLY A 61 -3.99 -0.35 10.11
CA GLY A 61 -4.45 -0.76 8.78
C GLY A 61 -3.32 -0.88 7.76
N ASN A 62 -2.05 -0.77 8.18
CA ASN A 62 -0.92 -0.81 7.27
C ASN A 62 -0.70 -2.23 6.74
N THR A 63 -0.49 -2.33 5.43
CA THR A 63 -0.02 -3.57 4.78
C THR A 63 1.51 -3.63 4.79
N ALA A 64 2.08 -4.77 4.41
CA ALA A 64 3.52 -4.93 4.27
C ALA A 64 4.14 -3.88 3.32
N LEU A 65 3.44 -3.48 2.26
CA LEU A 65 3.87 -2.41 1.36
C LEU A 65 3.96 -1.03 2.02
N HIS A 66 3.06 -0.71 2.97
CA HIS A 66 3.15 0.54 3.74
C HIS A 66 4.40 0.58 4.61
N TYR A 67 4.75 -0.55 5.23
CA TYR A 67 5.98 -0.65 6.02
C TYR A 67 7.22 -0.57 5.12
N ALA A 68 7.24 -1.30 3.99
CA ALA A 68 8.32 -1.22 3.01
C ALA A 68 8.54 0.22 2.52
N ALA A 69 7.46 0.94 2.24
CA ALA A 69 7.49 2.36 1.87
C ALA A 69 8.09 3.25 2.95
N LYS A 70 7.81 2.97 4.23
CA LYS A 70 8.32 3.77 5.36
C LYS A 70 9.84 3.63 5.54
N VAL A 71 10.40 2.46 5.26
CA VAL A 71 11.83 2.18 5.44
C VAL A 71 12.63 2.22 4.14
N ASN A 72 12.00 2.60 3.02
CA ASN A 72 12.58 2.54 1.67
C ASN A 72 13.10 1.13 1.28
N ASP A 73 12.40 0.06 1.67
CA ASP A 73 12.81 -1.31 1.36
C ASP A 73 12.35 -1.74 -0.04
N ILE A 74 13.28 -1.63 -0.98
CA ILE A 74 13.08 -1.98 -2.38
C ILE A 74 12.99 -3.50 -2.58
N SER A 75 13.70 -4.28 -1.78
CA SER A 75 13.70 -5.74 -1.89
C SER A 75 12.32 -6.28 -1.53
N LEU A 76 11.75 -5.77 -0.44
CA LEU A 76 10.40 -6.11 -0.01
C LEU A 76 9.33 -5.63 -1.00
N LEU A 77 9.50 -4.45 -1.60
CA LEU A 77 8.62 -3.97 -2.68
C LEU A 77 8.61 -4.93 -3.87
N ARG A 78 9.78 -5.30 -4.38
CA ARG A 78 9.90 -6.23 -5.52
C ARG A 78 9.29 -7.58 -5.21
N LEU A 79 9.51 -8.09 -4.00
CA LEU A 79 8.94 -9.36 -3.58
C LEU A 79 7.41 -9.28 -3.51
N LEU A 80 6.85 -8.30 -2.82
CA LEU A 80 5.40 -8.18 -2.62
C LEU A 80 4.66 -7.84 -3.92
N ALA A 81 5.04 -6.76 -4.58
CA ALA A 81 4.33 -6.28 -5.77
C ALA A 81 4.69 -7.08 -7.04
N GLY A 82 5.93 -7.57 -7.14
CA GLY A 82 6.40 -8.34 -8.28
C GLY A 82 6.00 -9.81 -8.22
N ASN A 83 6.29 -10.50 -7.12
CA ASN A 83 6.09 -11.96 -7.05
C ASN A 83 4.71 -12.35 -6.54
N TYR A 84 4.10 -11.53 -5.67
CA TYR A 84 2.83 -11.85 -5.02
C TYR A 84 1.69 -10.90 -5.43
N ASN A 85 1.91 -10.05 -6.43
CA ASN A 85 0.93 -9.08 -6.95
C ASN A 85 0.20 -8.30 -5.84
N ALA A 86 0.94 -7.89 -4.80
CA ALA A 86 0.40 -7.09 -3.72
C ALA A 86 -0.21 -5.78 -4.25
N ASP A 87 -1.35 -5.39 -3.68
CA ASP A 87 -2.08 -4.19 -4.10
C ASP A 87 -1.29 -2.93 -3.74
N VAL A 88 -0.76 -2.24 -4.75
CA VAL A 88 0.02 -1.00 -4.59
C VAL A 88 -0.84 0.22 -4.26
N GLU A 89 -2.16 0.13 -4.48
CA GLU A 89 -3.14 1.18 -4.16
C GLU A 89 -3.87 0.91 -2.83
N CYS A 90 -3.41 -0.08 -2.06
CA CYS A 90 -4.04 -0.45 -0.81
C CYS A 90 -4.09 0.73 0.16
N LYS A 91 -5.24 0.96 0.81
CA LYS A 91 -5.40 2.04 1.79
C LYS A 91 -5.36 1.52 3.23
N ASN A 92 -4.60 2.20 4.09
CA ASN A 92 -4.62 1.95 5.53
C ASN A 92 -5.85 2.60 6.21
N HIS A 93 -5.95 2.54 7.56
CA HIS A 93 -7.09 3.11 8.28
C HIS A 93 -7.23 4.63 8.13
N GLY A 94 -6.14 5.34 7.82
CA GLY A 94 -6.16 6.77 7.51
C GLY A 94 -6.47 7.07 6.04
N GLY A 95 -6.68 6.05 5.21
CA GLY A 95 -6.86 6.21 3.76
C GLY A 95 -5.55 6.43 3.00
N LEU A 96 -4.40 6.35 3.68
CA LEU A 96 -3.09 6.53 3.06
C LEU A 96 -2.75 5.29 2.22
N THR A 97 -2.15 5.52 1.05
CA THR A 97 -1.57 4.46 0.21
C THR A 97 -0.08 4.27 0.54
N PRO A 98 0.58 3.17 0.11
CA PRO A 98 2.03 3.01 0.24
C PRO A 98 2.79 4.23 -0.30
N LEU A 99 2.31 4.85 -1.38
CA LEU A 99 2.92 6.04 -1.95
C LEU A 99 2.83 7.27 -1.03
N HIS A 100 1.74 7.44 -0.26
CA HIS A 100 1.66 8.50 0.76
C HIS A 100 2.70 8.31 1.86
N VAL A 101 2.89 7.06 2.30
CA VAL A 101 3.87 6.73 3.34
C VAL A 101 5.30 6.92 2.82
N ALA A 102 5.57 6.51 1.57
CA ALA A 102 6.87 6.71 0.93
C ALA A 102 7.20 8.21 0.79
N ALA A 103 6.20 9.03 0.44
CA ALA A 103 6.35 10.47 0.35
C ALA A 103 6.68 11.10 1.71
N GLN A 104 5.96 10.70 2.77
CA GLN A 104 6.27 11.14 4.14
C GLN A 104 7.69 10.77 4.57
N ALA A 105 8.16 9.59 4.19
CA ALA A 105 9.50 9.09 4.52
C ALA A 105 10.60 9.61 3.56
N ALA A 106 10.27 10.44 2.55
CA ALA A 106 11.18 10.84 1.48
C ALA A 106 11.92 9.66 0.81
N SER A 107 11.23 8.52 0.69
CA SER A 107 11.76 7.27 0.14
C SER A 107 11.76 7.31 -1.38
N GLY A 108 12.71 8.06 -1.94
CA GLY A 108 12.69 8.42 -3.36
C GLY A 108 12.82 7.25 -4.31
N GLU A 109 13.72 6.32 -4.01
CA GLU A 109 13.90 5.11 -4.82
C GLU A 109 12.64 4.24 -4.81
N PHE A 110 11.98 4.10 -3.65
CA PHE A 110 10.72 3.37 -3.53
C PHE A 110 9.62 4.02 -4.38
N VAL A 111 9.49 5.35 -4.32
CA VAL A 111 8.52 6.14 -5.11
C VAL A 111 8.77 5.94 -6.61
N GLU A 112 10.03 6.06 -7.05
CA GLU A 112 10.37 5.88 -8.46
C GLU A 112 10.04 4.48 -8.97
N LEU A 113 10.34 3.45 -8.18
CA LEU A 113 10.12 2.07 -8.58
C LEU A 113 8.64 1.71 -8.57
N ILE A 114 7.88 2.14 -7.55
CA ILE A 114 6.44 1.85 -7.48
C ILE A 114 5.65 2.56 -8.59
N MET A 115 6.09 3.75 -9.00
CA MET A 115 5.47 4.46 -10.13
C MET A 115 5.89 3.88 -11.48
N SER A 116 7.18 3.65 -11.69
CA SER A 116 7.70 3.20 -13.00
C SER A 116 7.34 1.75 -13.32
N GLN A 117 7.44 0.85 -12.33
CA GLN A 117 7.23 -0.57 -12.55
C GLN A 117 5.79 -0.99 -12.26
N PHE A 118 5.19 -0.44 -11.20
CA PHE A 118 3.87 -0.87 -10.73
C PHE A 118 2.75 0.13 -11.03
N ARG A 119 3.05 1.24 -11.72
CA ARG A 119 2.08 2.25 -12.18
C ARG A 119 1.16 2.77 -11.06
N ALA A 120 1.69 2.91 -9.85
CA ALA A 120 0.94 3.49 -8.73
C ALA A 120 0.46 4.91 -9.06
N ASN A 121 -0.74 5.25 -8.59
CA ASN A 121 -1.41 6.49 -8.90
C ASN A 121 -0.88 7.63 -8.01
N PRO A 122 -0.12 8.60 -8.56
CA PRO A 122 0.38 9.74 -7.78
C PRO A 122 -0.73 10.71 -7.37
N ALA A 123 -1.93 10.59 -7.96
CA ALA A 123 -3.09 11.41 -7.66
C ALA A 123 -4.04 10.78 -6.62
N ALA A 124 -3.67 9.63 -6.03
CA ALA A 124 -4.48 8.96 -5.03
C ALA A 124 -4.74 9.88 -3.83
N ARG A 125 -6.00 10.01 -3.40
CA ARG A 125 -6.36 10.82 -2.23
C ARG A 125 -6.55 9.97 -0.98
N ASP A 126 -6.03 10.46 0.14
CA ASP A 126 -6.36 9.94 1.47
C ASP A 126 -7.80 10.31 1.88
N TYR A 127 -8.24 9.89 3.08
CA TYR A 127 -9.57 10.26 3.58
C TYR A 127 -9.71 11.74 3.95
N SER A 128 -8.60 12.46 4.08
CA SER A 128 -8.58 13.92 4.27
C SER A 128 -8.59 14.68 2.94
N GLY A 129 -8.61 13.99 1.79
CA GLY A 129 -8.52 14.59 0.46
C GLY A 129 -7.12 15.05 0.05
N ARG A 130 -6.09 14.71 0.83
CA ARG A 130 -4.68 15.04 0.59
C ARG A 130 -4.06 14.09 -0.41
N LEU A 131 -3.06 14.59 -1.13
CA LEU A 131 -2.28 13.85 -2.13
C LEU A 131 -0.98 13.32 -1.50
N PRO A 132 -0.29 12.32 -2.07
CA PRO A 132 0.99 11.86 -1.57
C PRO A 132 2.03 12.99 -1.53
N VAL A 133 2.01 13.87 -2.54
CA VAL A 133 2.92 15.01 -2.64
C VAL A 133 2.85 15.95 -1.43
N SER A 134 1.67 16.08 -0.79
CA SER A 134 1.51 17.02 0.34
C SER A 134 2.20 16.53 1.60
N TYR A 135 2.65 15.28 1.62
CA TYR A 135 3.42 14.70 2.70
C TYR A 135 4.94 14.78 2.48
N LEU A 136 5.39 15.22 1.31
CA LEU A 136 6.82 15.37 1.05
C LEU A 136 7.41 16.43 1.99
N PRO A 137 8.57 16.16 2.61
CA PRO A 137 9.23 17.16 3.43
C PRO A 137 9.77 18.30 2.55
N GLU A 138 9.87 19.50 3.11
CA GLU A 138 10.51 20.68 2.48
C GLU A 138 12.05 20.53 2.49
N THR A 139 12.55 19.40 2.00
CA THR A 139 13.98 19.13 1.82
C THR A 139 14.30 19.05 0.34
N PRO A 140 15.57 19.22 -0.07
CA PRO A 140 15.97 19.06 -1.46
C PRO A 140 15.55 17.71 -2.06
N SER A 141 15.53 16.65 -1.24
CA SER A 141 15.06 15.32 -1.64
C SER A 141 13.55 15.28 -1.90
N GLY A 142 12.76 15.91 -1.03
CA GLY A 142 11.31 16.02 -1.22
C GLY A 142 10.95 16.87 -2.45
N GLU A 143 11.63 17.99 -2.65
CA GLU A 143 11.44 18.84 -3.84
C GLU A 143 11.83 18.12 -5.13
N ASN A 144 12.91 17.33 -5.12
CA ASN A 144 13.29 16.48 -6.26
C ASN A 144 12.17 15.48 -6.59
N LEU A 145 11.64 14.77 -5.59
CA LEU A 145 10.53 13.84 -5.78
C LEU A 145 9.24 14.53 -6.22
N LYS A 146 8.95 15.72 -5.68
CA LYS A 146 7.83 16.56 -6.10
C LYS A 146 7.94 16.92 -7.57
N SER A 147 9.12 17.33 -8.03
CA SER A 147 9.38 17.63 -9.43
C SER A 147 9.19 16.41 -10.34
N LYS A 148 9.56 15.21 -9.88
CA LYS A 148 9.36 13.95 -10.62
C LYS A 148 7.88 13.54 -10.67
N LEU A 149 7.18 13.64 -9.55
CA LEU A 149 5.74 13.40 -9.46
C LEU A 149 4.96 14.36 -10.35
N ALA A 150 5.34 15.64 -10.39
CA ALA A 150 4.75 16.65 -11.26
C ALA A 150 5.00 16.42 -12.75
N GLN A 151 6.19 15.95 -13.13
CA GLN A 151 6.48 15.60 -14.53
C GLN A 151 5.70 14.38 -15.02
N SER A 152 5.39 13.43 -14.13
CA SER A 152 4.65 12.22 -14.49
C SER A 152 3.16 12.45 -14.77
N ALA A 153 2.62 13.64 -14.49
CA ALA A 153 1.19 13.88 -14.55
C ALA A 153 0.87 15.26 -15.17
N PRO A 154 0.50 15.33 -16.47
CA PRO A 154 0.37 16.60 -17.19
C PRO A 154 -0.85 17.46 -16.80
N THR A 155 -1.67 17.06 -15.81
CA THR A 155 -2.91 17.79 -15.47
C THR A 155 -3.36 17.60 -14.01
N ILE A 156 -2.43 17.35 -13.08
CA ILE A 156 -2.82 17.36 -11.66
C ILE A 156 -2.91 18.83 -11.23
N VAL A 157 -4.14 19.34 -11.15
CA VAL A 157 -4.41 20.60 -10.46
C VAL A 157 -4.06 20.37 -9.00
N TRP A 158 -2.82 20.73 -8.64
CA TRP A 158 -2.39 20.83 -7.26
C TRP A 158 -3.25 21.90 -6.60
N ARG A 159 -4.35 21.50 -5.97
CA ARG A 159 -5.15 22.44 -5.19
C ARG A 159 -4.38 22.72 -3.91
N ASP A 160 -3.38 23.57 -4.02
CA ASP A 160 -2.63 24.15 -2.91
C ASP A 160 -3.59 25.06 -2.12
N PRO A 161 -3.94 24.75 -0.85
CA PRO A 161 -4.80 25.64 -0.06
C PRO A 161 -4.07 26.90 0.45
N GLY A 162 -2.79 27.10 0.11
CA GLY A 162 -1.92 28.05 0.83
C GLY A 162 -0.95 28.89 0.02
N ARG A 163 -1.00 28.91 -1.31
CA ARG A 163 -0.07 29.71 -2.13
C ARG A 163 -0.80 30.53 -3.19
N HIS A 164 -1.05 31.80 -2.89
CA HIS A 164 -1.32 32.84 -3.90
C HIS A 164 -0.02 33.06 -4.71
N PHE A 165 0.21 32.25 -5.73
CA PHE A 165 1.19 32.57 -6.76
C PHE A 165 0.42 33.09 -7.97
N ALA A 166 0.69 34.35 -8.31
CA ALA A 166 0.21 35.00 -9.51
C ALA A 166 0.49 34.12 -10.74
N LEU A 167 -0.54 33.91 -11.55
CA LEU A 167 -0.42 33.27 -12.86
C LEU A 167 0.44 34.17 -13.76
N PRO A 168 1.51 33.66 -14.41
CA PRO A 168 2.00 34.30 -15.61
C PRO A 168 1.08 33.92 -16.78
N ASP A 169 0.78 34.93 -17.60
CA ASP A 169 -0.19 34.94 -18.68
C ASP A 169 -0.20 33.69 -19.56
N LEU A 170 -1.41 33.18 -19.78
CA LEU A 170 -1.71 32.13 -20.74
C LEU A 170 -1.36 32.62 -22.15
N ILE A 171 -0.46 31.87 -22.77
CA ILE A 171 -0.07 31.98 -24.17
C ILE A 171 -1.31 31.73 -25.03
N ASN A 172 -1.70 32.75 -25.79
CA ASN A 172 -2.66 32.65 -26.88
C ASN A 172 -2.22 31.57 -27.88
N LEU A 173 -3.02 30.52 -28.01
CA LEU A 173 -2.98 29.63 -29.16
C LEU A 173 -4.44 29.26 -29.50
N HIS A 174 -5.06 30.14 -30.29
CA HIS A 174 -6.19 29.74 -31.13
C HIS A 174 -5.80 29.99 -32.58
N LEU A 175 -5.84 28.91 -33.35
CA LEU A 175 -5.68 28.86 -34.78
C LEU A 175 -6.70 29.77 -35.47
N HIS A 176 -6.27 30.48 -36.51
CA HIS A 176 -6.89 30.37 -37.84
C HIS A 176 -5.91 30.74 -38.94
#